data_AF-A0A2N0ZTB2-F1
#
_entry.id   AF-A0A2N0ZTB2-F1
#
_cell.length_a   1.000
_cell.length_b   1.000
_cell.length_c   1.000
_cell.angle_alpha   90.00
_cell.angle_beta   90.00
_cell.angle_gamma   90.00
#
_symmetry.space_group_name_H-M   'P 1'
#
loop_
_entity.id
_entity.type
_entity.pdbx_description
1 polymer ?
#
loop_
_entity_poly.entity_id
_entity_poly.type
_entity_poly.pdbx_seq_one_letter_code
_entity_poly.pdbx_strand_id
1 'polypeptide(L)'
;MKKICLTLILAISSTYSFAGLPEMMNTYNNPKTAPNVSECKGDIYCNGFIALSKQWRDIPDSYRYEGAHDIKYYAKRGWTYDDQGRNRGLSMGFGWSADRSNRFIEGAEYYTDNRGYIPDHYEGGLAVLLYIEDKNGWTK
;
A
#
# COMPACT_ATOMS: atom_id res chain seq x y z
N MET A 1 -1.08 -61.79 4.74
CA MET A 1 -0.19 -60.62 4.90
C MET A 1 -0.77 -59.45 4.10
N LYS A 2 -1.38 -58.44 4.74
CA LYS A 2 -1.87 -57.23 4.07
C LYS A 2 -0.98 -56.07 4.49
N LYS A 3 -0.19 -55.55 3.55
CA LYS A 3 0.62 -54.34 3.75
C LYS A 3 -0.27 -53.14 3.44
N ILE A 4 -0.57 -52.33 4.45
CA ILE A 4 -1.28 -51.06 4.29
C ILE A 4 -0.20 -50.03 3.95
N CYS A 5 -0.19 -49.53 2.71
CA CYS A 5 0.58 -48.35 2.34
C CYS A 5 -0.15 -47.11 2.86
N LEU A 6 0.42 -46.46 3.85
CA LEU A 6 -0.03 -45.16 4.35
C LEU A 6 0.57 -44.07 3.46
N THR A 7 -0.20 -43.53 2.51
CA THR A 7 0.25 -42.43 1.68
C THR A 7 0.01 -41.11 2.42
N LEU A 8 1.08 -40.53 2.97
CA LEU A 8 1.08 -39.23 3.63
C LEU A 8 1.07 -38.13 2.55
N ILE A 9 -0.07 -37.47 2.35
CA ILE A 9 -0.17 -36.30 1.46
C ILE A 9 0.33 -35.08 2.22
N LEU A 10 1.58 -34.66 1.97
CA LEU A 10 2.06 -33.35 2.39
C LEU A 10 1.41 -32.27 1.52
N ALA A 11 0.47 -31.51 2.10
CA ALA A 11 0.00 -30.27 1.51
C ALA A 11 1.13 -29.24 1.60
N ILE A 12 1.77 -28.95 0.46
CA ILE A 12 2.75 -27.87 0.35
C ILE A 12 1.95 -26.56 0.32
N SER A 13 1.80 -25.91 1.47
CA SER A 13 1.27 -24.56 1.56
C SER A 13 2.30 -23.62 0.91
N SER A 14 2.08 -23.27 -0.35
CA SER A 14 2.88 -22.24 -1.03
C SER A 14 2.66 -20.90 -0.34
N THR A 15 3.59 -20.51 0.54
CA THR A 15 3.65 -19.14 1.05
C THR A 15 4.05 -18.26 -0.12
N TYR A 16 3.07 -17.62 -0.77
CA TYR A 16 3.34 -16.61 -1.78
C TYR A 16 4.08 -15.45 -1.10
N SER A 17 5.40 -15.42 -1.22
CA SER A 17 6.21 -14.29 -0.78
C SER A 17 6.00 -13.16 -1.78
N PHE A 18 5.05 -12.27 -1.50
CA PHE A 18 4.85 -11.06 -2.28
C PHE A 18 6.03 -10.12 -2.04
N ALA A 19 6.72 -9.70 -3.12
CA ALA A 19 7.90 -8.84 -3.00
C ALA A 19 7.55 -7.53 -2.27
N GLY A 20 8.43 -7.14 -1.34
CA GLY A 20 8.30 -5.94 -0.50
C GLY A 20 7.16 -5.96 0.53
N LEU A 21 6.22 -6.91 0.44
CA LEU A 21 5.05 -6.94 1.33
C LEU A 21 5.43 -7.14 2.80
N PRO A 22 6.39 -8.00 3.19
CA PRO A 22 6.78 -8.15 4.60
C PRO A 22 7.24 -6.83 5.23
N GLU A 23 8.07 -6.06 4.52
CA GLU A 23 8.58 -4.77 4.97
C GLU A 23 7.47 -3.71 5.06
N MET A 24 6.60 -3.66 4.05
CA MET A 24 5.41 -2.79 4.04
C MET A 24 4.49 -3.10 5.21
N MET A 25 4.21 -4.40 5.44
CA MET A 25 3.37 -4.86 6.54
C MET A 25 3.99 -4.56 7.91
N ASN A 26 5.32 -4.59 8.04
CA ASN A 26 5.96 -4.19 9.28
C ASN A 26 5.67 -2.72 9.62
N THR A 27 5.74 -1.82 8.63
CA THR A 27 5.40 -0.40 8.83
C THR A 27 3.89 -0.21 9.06
N TYR A 28 3.05 -0.90 8.28
CA TYR A 28 1.58 -0.85 8.40
C TYR A 28 1.09 -1.28 9.79
N ASN A 29 1.68 -2.34 10.34
CA ASN A 29 1.32 -2.87 11.65
C ASN A 29 1.89 -2.01 12.78
N ASN A 30 3.06 -1.40 12.57
CA ASN A 30 3.81 -0.66 13.58
C ASN A 30 4.10 0.81 13.18
N PRO A 31 3.07 1.65 12.91
CA PRO A 31 3.30 3.03 12.45
C PRO A 31 4.15 3.88 13.41
N LYS A 32 4.10 3.58 14.72
CA LYS A 32 4.92 4.24 15.75
C LYS A 32 6.44 4.06 15.58
N THR A 33 6.87 3.05 14.82
CA THR A 33 8.30 2.81 14.57
C THR A 33 8.78 3.48 13.29
N ALA A 34 7.88 4.13 12.54
CA ALA A 34 8.26 4.90 11.37
C ALA A 34 9.16 6.08 11.79
N PRO A 35 10.16 6.44 10.97
CA PRO A 35 10.98 7.62 11.21
C PRO A 35 10.12 8.87 11.37
N ASN A 36 10.43 9.70 12.36
CA ASN A 36 9.76 10.98 12.53
C ASN A 36 10.08 11.91 11.35
N VAL A 37 9.04 12.46 10.77
CA VAL A 37 9.08 13.48 9.75
C VAL A 37 8.57 14.77 10.40
N SER A 38 9.34 15.86 10.31
CA SER A 38 9.03 17.11 11.03
C SER A 38 7.66 17.66 10.64
N GLU A 39 7.31 17.50 9.36
CA GLU A 39 6.01 17.76 8.77
C GLU A 39 4.84 17.14 9.52
N CYS A 40 5.01 15.91 10.01
CA CYS A 40 3.94 15.14 10.64
C CYS A 40 3.68 15.54 12.10
N LYS A 41 4.51 16.41 12.70
CA LYS A 41 4.36 16.92 14.08
C LYS A 41 4.12 15.81 15.12
N GLY A 42 4.70 14.62 14.91
CA GLY A 42 4.56 13.47 15.79
C GLY A 42 3.32 12.60 15.56
N ASP A 43 2.49 12.89 14.55
CA ASP A 43 1.41 11.98 14.14
C ASP A 43 2.01 10.69 13.57
N ILE A 44 1.70 9.57 14.22
CA ILE A 44 2.27 8.26 13.87
C ILE A 44 1.75 7.73 12.53
N TYR A 45 0.53 8.08 12.13
CA TYR A 45 -0.06 7.63 10.88
C TYR A 45 0.47 8.45 9.71
N CYS A 46 0.66 9.75 9.88
CA CYS A 46 1.39 10.59 8.92
C CYS A 46 2.82 10.07 8.71
N ASN A 47 3.58 9.87 9.80
CA ASN A 47 4.95 9.35 9.72
C ASN A 47 5.00 7.99 9.01
N GLY A 48 4.10 7.09 9.40
CA GLY A 48 4.00 5.77 8.81
C GLY A 48 3.54 5.80 7.35
N PHE A 49 2.64 6.69 6.96
CA PHE A 49 2.26 6.88 5.56
C PHE A 49 3.44 7.35 4.72
N ILE A 50 4.24 8.31 5.20
CA ILE A 50 5.46 8.76 4.51
C ILE A 50 6.51 7.64 4.43
N ALA A 51 6.58 6.76 5.42
CA ALA A 51 7.47 5.60 5.38
C ALA A 51 6.99 4.55 4.36
N LEU A 52 5.68 4.27 4.31
CA LEU A 52 5.07 3.40 3.29
C LEU A 52 5.24 3.99 1.89
N SER A 53 5.08 5.30 1.74
CA SER A 53 5.14 5.98 0.45
C SER A 53 6.50 5.95 -0.22
N LYS A 54 7.56 5.51 0.48
CA LYS A 54 8.89 5.28 -0.11
C LYS A 54 9.05 3.87 -0.68
N GLN A 55 8.18 2.93 -0.30
CA GLN A 55 8.26 1.50 -0.62
C GLN A 55 7.49 1.13 -1.89
N TRP A 56 6.77 2.06 -2.54
CA TRP A 56 6.00 1.75 -3.77
C TRP A 56 6.83 1.14 -4.90
N ARG A 57 8.15 1.41 -4.92
CA ARG A 57 9.08 0.85 -5.92
C ARG A 57 9.26 -0.66 -5.77
N ASP A 58 9.00 -1.21 -4.59
CA ASP A 58 9.14 -2.63 -4.26
C ASP A 58 7.94 -3.45 -4.74
N ILE A 59 6.82 -2.80 -5.09
CA ILE A 59 5.70 -3.44 -5.80
C ILE A 59 6.25 -3.99 -7.14
N PRO A 60 6.01 -5.26 -7.51
CA PRO A 60 6.49 -5.82 -8.77
C PRO A 60 5.98 -5.06 -10.00
N ASP A 61 6.81 -4.86 -11.03
CA ASP A 61 6.38 -4.20 -12.27
C ASP A 61 5.26 -4.98 -13.01
N SER A 62 5.21 -6.29 -12.79
CA SER A 62 4.17 -7.18 -13.34
C SER A 62 2.87 -7.19 -12.55
N TYR A 63 2.82 -6.57 -11.37
CA TYR A 63 1.64 -6.61 -10.51
C TYR A 63 0.52 -5.73 -11.06
N ARG A 64 -0.72 -6.23 -11.01
CA ARG A 64 -1.93 -5.49 -11.35
C ARG A 64 -2.92 -5.59 -10.20
N TYR A 65 -3.31 -4.45 -9.64
CA TYR A 65 -4.35 -4.37 -8.63
C TYR A 65 -5.69 -4.78 -9.24
N GLU A 66 -6.40 -5.68 -8.55
CA GLU A 66 -7.63 -6.33 -9.04
C GLU A 66 -7.46 -6.96 -10.44
N GLY A 67 -6.23 -7.37 -10.79
CA GLY A 67 -5.90 -7.96 -12.08
C GLY A 67 -5.86 -7.01 -13.28
N ALA A 68 -6.21 -5.73 -13.12
CA ALA A 68 -6.35 -4.79 -14.23
C ALA A 68 -5.51 -3.51 -14.10
N HIS A 69 -5.28 -3.02 -12.88
CA HIS A 69 -4.79 -1.66 -12.66
C HIS A 69 -3.29 -1.61 -12.32
N ASP A 70 -2.53 -0.82 -13.07
CA ASP A 70 -1.10 -0.61 -12.83
C ASP A 70 -0.87 0.51 -11.81
N ILE A 71 -1.10 0.20 -10.53
CA ILE A 71 -0.96 1.17 -9.44
C ILE A 71 0.48 1.65 -9.24
N LYS A 72 1.48 0.85 -9.66
CA LYS A 72 2.89 1.26 -9.61
C LYS A 72 3.18 2.34 -10.63
N TYR A 73 2.65 2.19 -11.84
CA TYR A 73 2.73 3.21 -12.88
C TYR A 73 2.02 4.50 -12.44
N TYR A 74 0.85 4.40 -11.81
CA TYR A 74 0.14 5.57 -11.28
C TYR A 74 0.94 6.26 -10.16
N ALA A 75 1.49 5.51 -9.21
CA ALA A 75 2.39 6.04 -8.18
C ALA A 75 3.59 6.78 -8.77
N LYS A 76 4.22 6.22 -9.81
CA LYS A 76 5.37 6.84 -10.49
C LYS A 76 5.02 8.16 -11.15
N ARG A 77 3.82 8.27 -11.74
CA ARG A 77 3.35 9.51 -12.37
C ARG A 77 3.03 10.60 -11.37
N GLY A 78 2.70 10.22 -10.14
CA GLY A 78 2.28 11.16 -9.12
C GLY A 78 0.95 11.82 -9.48
N TRP A 79 0.71 12.97 -8.88
CA TRP A 79 -0.53 13.71 -9.07
C TRP A 79 -0.56 14.30 -10.48
N THR A 80 -1.44 13.78 -11.35
CA THR A 80 -1.56 14.27 -12.74
C THR A 80 -2.99 14.69 -13.03
N TYR A 81 -3.16 15.70 -13.89
CA TYR A 81 -4.47 16.20 -14.30
C TYR A 81 -4.70 15.91 -15.78
N ASP A 82 -5.95 15.70 -16.18
CA ASP A 82 -6.33 15.77 -17.59
C ASP A 82 -6.48 17.23 -18.06
N ASP A 83 -6.76 17.40 -19.35
CA ASP A 83 -6.95 18.72 -19.99
C ASP A 83 -8.15 19.50 -19.42
N GLN A 84 -8.97 18.86 -18.58
CA GLN A 84 -10.13 19.45 -17.90
C GLN A 84 -9.82 19.77 -16.43
N GLY A 85 -8.56 19.59 -15.99
CA GLY A 85 -8.15 19.82 -14.61
C GLY A 85 -8.62 18.74 -13.63
N ARG A 86 -9.08 17.57 -14.11
CA ARG A 86 -9.45 16.45 -13.24
C ARG A 86 -8.23 15.60 -12.95
N ASN A 87 -8.03 15.29 -11.68
CA ASN A 87 -6.96 14.42 -11.27
C ASN A 87 -7.14 12.99 -11.86
N ARG A 88 -6.05 12.39 -12.34
CA ARG A 88 -5.94 11.02 -12.89
C ARG A 88 -5.02 10.09 -12.08
N GLY A 89 -4.57 10.53 -10.91
CA GLY A 89 -3.84 9.73 -9.92
C GLY A 89 -4.75 8.73 -9.21
N LEU A 90 -4.18 7.97 -8.28
CA LEU A 90 -4.88 6.96 -7.49
C LEU A 90 -5.97 7.56 -6.61
N SER A 91 -5.85 8.83 -6.22
CA SER A 91 -6.79 9.46 -5.31
C SER A 91 -8.19 9.76 -5.90
N MET A 92 -8.46 9.44 -7.18
CA MET A 92 -9.75 9.74 -7.84
C MET A 92 -10.59 8.51 -8.20
N GLY A 93 -10.07 7.29 -8.05
CA GLY A 93 -10.75 6.10 -8.55
C GLY A 93 -10.52 4.82 -7.76
N PHE A 94 -9.72 4.89 -6.70
CA PHE A 94 -9.42 3.76 -5.84
C PHE A 94 -9.90 4.04 -4.42
N GLY A 95 -10.36 3.00 -3.74
CA GLY A 95 -10.83 3.06 -2.36
C GLY A 95 -10.05 2.10 -1.47
N TRP A 96 -10.05 2.38 -0.18
CA TRP A 96 -9.43 1.55 0.84
C TRP A 96 -10.49 1.02 1.79
N SER A 97 -10.59 -0.29 1.88
CA SER A 97 -11.61 -0.99 2.65
C SER A 97 -11.24 -1.14 4.12
N ALA A 98 -9.94 -1.11 4.46
CA ALA A 98 -9.50 -1.29 5.83
C ALA A 98 -9.41 0.05 6.57
N ASP A 99 -10.07 0.15 7.73
CA ASP A 99 -10.04 1.34 8.59
C ASP A 99 -8.61 1.82 8.88
N ARG A 100 -7.67 0.90 9.05
CA ARG A 100 -6.27 1.25 9.29
C ARG A 100 -5.63 1.93 8.08
N SER A 101 -5.92 1.49 6.86
CA SER A 101 -5.46 2.16 5.65
C SER A 101 -6.03 3.58 5.57
N ASN A 102 -7.32 3.75 5.89
CA ASN A 102 -7.95 5.06 5.96
C ASN A 102 -7.28 5.97 7.00
N ARG A 103 -6.89 5.46 8.18
CA ARG A 103 -6.14 6.25 9.18
C ARG A 103 -4.77 6.71 8.67
N PHE A 104 -4.07 5.89 7.88
CA PHE A 104 -2.82 6.31 7.24
C PHE A 104 -3.06 7.46 6.24
N ILE A 105 -4.13 7.36 5.44
CA ILE A 105 -4.52 8.39 4.47
C ILE A 105 -4.91 9.68 5.21
N GLU A 106 -5.81 9.62 6.19
CA GLU A 106 -6.24 10.77 7.00
C GLU A 106 -5.05 11.47 7.68
N GLY A 107 -4.10 10.70 8.24
CA GLY A 107 -2.88 11.24 8.82
C GLY A 107 -2.03 12.01 7.81
N ALA A 108 -1.97 11.54 6.57
CA ALA A 108 -1.28 12.23 5.48
C ALA A 108 -2.07 13.42 4.93
N GLU A 109 -3.40 13.36 4.88
CA GLU A 109 -4.27 14.46 4.43
C GLU A 109 -4.23 15.64 5.39
N TYR A 110 -4.19 15.39 6.70
CA TYR A 110 -3.94 16.44 7.68
C TYR A 110 -2.65 17.23 7.38
N TYR A 111 -1.63 16.56 6.83
CA TYR A 111 -0.43 17.22 6.37
C TYR A 111 -0.66 18.05 5.07
N THR A 112 -1.39 17.52 4.10
CA THR A 112 -1.65 18.20 2.82
C THR A 112 -2.48 19.47 3.01
N ASP A 113 -3.48 19.42 3.88
CA ASP A 113 -4.39 20.54 4.17
C ASP A 113 -3.67 21.70 4.84
N ASN A 114 -2.69 21.41 5.70
CA ASN A 114 -1.92 22.44 6.41
C ASN A 114 -0.83 23.11 5.57
N ARG A 115 -0.38 22.49 4.46
CA ARG A 115 0.65 23.06 3.57
C ARG A 115 0.10 23.63 2.27
N GLY A 116 -1.12 23.27 1.88
CA GLY A 116 -1.72 23.69 0.60
C GLY A 116 -1.09 23.02 -0.62
N TYR A 117 -0.31 21.94 -0.43
CA TYR A 117 0.21 21.10 -1.52
C TYR A 117 0.37 19.64 -1.07
N ILE A 118 0.26 18.72 -2.03
CA ILE A 118 0.48 17.29 -1.80
C ILE A 118 1.97 16.93 -1.97
N PRO A 119 2.55 16.13 -1.06
CA PRO A 119 3.96 15.76 -1.14
C PRO A 119 4.24 14.84 -2.35
N ASP A 120 5.46 14.92 -2.90
CA ASP A 120 5.94 14.23 -4.12
C ASP A 120 5.88 12.69 -4.10
N HIS A 121 5.40 12.08 -3.01
CA HIS A 121 5.27 10.63 -2.85
C HIS A 121 3.89 10.21 -2.37
N TYR A 122 2.91 11.11 -2.27
CA TYR A 122 1.58 10.78 -1.75
C TYR A 122 0.94 9.59 -2.46
N GLU A 123 0.97 9.62 -3.79
CA GLU A 123 0.51 8.54 -4.67
C GLU A 123 1.26 7.22 -4.44
N GLY A 124 2.53 7.26 -4.03
CA GLY A 124 3.27 6.08 -3.61
C GLY A 124 2.69 5.44 -2.35
N GLY A 125 2.24 6.25 -1.39
CA GLY A 125 1.59 5.75 -0.16
C GLY A 125 0.26 5.08 -0.47
N LEU A 126 -0.56 5.72 -1.33
CA LEU A 126 -1.81 5.17 -1.83
C LEU A 126 -1.61 3.81 -2.51
N ALA A 127 -0.62 3.70 -3.41
CA ALA A 127 -0.33 2.44 -4.10
C ALA A 127 0.09 1.32 -3.13
N VAL A 128 0.93 1.63 -2.14
CA VAL A 128 1.34 0.63 -1.15
C VAL A 128 0.17 0.15 -0.32
N LEU A 129 -0.74 1.04 0.08
CA LEU A 129 -1.95 0.64 0.81
C LEU A 129 -2.88 -0.23 -0.05
N LEU A 130 -3.07 0.09 -1.34
CA LEU A 130 -3.85 -0.77 -2.26
C LEU A 130 -3.21 -2.16 -2.42
N TYR A 131 -1.88 -2.20 -2.54
CA TYR A 131 -1.14 -3.46 -2.63
C TYR A 131 -1.28 -4.30 -1.36
N ILE A 132 -1.17 -3.67 -0.18
CA ILE A 132 -1.38 -4.33 1.11
C ILE A 132 -2.78 -4.93 1.16
N GLU A 133 -3.82 -4.17 0.83
CA GLU A 133 -5.20 -4.65 0.92
C GLU A 133 -5.46 -5.81 -0.04
N ASP A 134 -5.04 -5.71 -1.31
CA ASP A 134 -5.18 -6.79 -2.30
C ASP A 134 -4.47 -8.07 -1.84
N LYS A 135 -3.22 -7.94 -1.37
CA LYS A 135 -2.41 -9.12 -0.99
C LYS A 135 -2.84 -9.80 0.30
N ASN A 136 -3.59 -9.09 1.14
CA ASN A 136 -4.19 -9.68 2.32
C ASN A 136 -5.67 -10.08 2.10
N GLY A 137 -6.22 -9.87 0.89
CA GLY A 137 -7.62 -10.20 0.58
C GLY A 137 -8.62 -9.30 1.30
N TRP A 138 -8.27 -8.04 1.53
CA TRP A 138 -9.11 -7.05 2.22
C TRP A 138 -9.91 -6.16 1.28
N THR A 139 -9.62 -6.22 -0.03
CA THR A 139 -10.40 -5.58 -1.09
C THR A 139 -11.81 -6.18 -1.12
N LYS A 140 -12.84 -5.32 -1.18
CA LYS A 140 -14.25 -5.74 -1.21
C LYS A 140 -14.88 -5.57 -2.59
#